data_AF-A0A7R9LTP1-F1
#
_entry.id   AF-A0A7R9LTP1-F1
#
_cell.length_a   1.000
_cell.length_b   1.000
_cell.length_c   1.000
_cell.angle_alpha   90.00
_cell.angle_beta   90.00
_cell.angle_gamma   90.00
#
_symmetry.space_group_name_H-M   'P 1'
#
loop_
_entity.id
_entity.type
_entity.pdbx_description
1 polymer ?
#
loop_
_entity_poly.entity_id
_entity_poly.type
_entity_poly.pdbx_seq_one_letter_code
_entity_poly.pdbx_strand_id
1 'polypeptide(L)'
;MVFAIEIHPISASIACTLYSIVFLKLVSYHMVNYWCRLDRKTNHHNRVRRKSSDNLTVPNMETIILNNIGHNHHNNTNVKNNKNGDKVLNGQAQTRPLVEYPDNLTYRDLYYFMAAPTLCYELNFPRSERIRKHLLIKRLIEMIFLVQLNMALIQQWIVPTINNSLNPLKEMDYPRMLERLLKLAVPNHFIWLIWFYWYFHSTLNFMAEILKFGDKQFYRDWWNSESVEYFWKNWNIPVHSWAVRHLYKPLLHSGYSRYSAGIVVFFVSAFFHEYLVSVPLKMFGFWAFGGMLFQIPFAMFVSKYLNGSAANTAVWISLIIGQPLCILACYHDYYVIHHIIY
;
A
#
# COMPACT_ATOMS: atom_id res chain seq x y z
N MET A 1 -16.06 20.70 5.03
CA MET A 1 -15.48 21.72 4.14
C MET A 1 -15.78 21.47 2.66
N VAL A 2 -15.54 20.26 2.12
CA VAL A 2 -15.78 19.96 0.68
C VAL A 2 -17.25 20.04 0.25
N PHE A 3 -18.19 19.73 1.14
CA PHE A 3 -19.64 19.84 0.86
C PHE A 3 -20.21 21.27 0.98
N ALA A 4 -19.46 22.19 1.59
CA ALA A 4 -19.96 23.53 1.93
C ALA A 4 -19.55 24.61 0.92
N ILE A 5 -18.67 24.28 -0.03
CA ILE A 5 -18.14 25.20 -1.04
C ILE A 5 -18.27 24.52 -2.40
N GLU A 6 -18.70 25.23 -3.43
CA GLU A 6 -18.70 24.76 -4.82
C GLU A 6 -17.27 24.63 -5.35
N ILE A 7 -16.58 23.58 -4.91
CA ILE A 7 -15.23 23.24 -5.34
C ILE A 7 -15.31 22.42 -6.62
N HIS A 8 -14.47 22.74 -7.60
CA HIS A 8 -14.35 21.98 -8.84
C HIS A 8 -14.03 20.50 -8.55
N PRO A 9 -14.69 19.52 -9.20
CA PRO A 9 -14.55 18.09 -8.89
C PRO A 9 -13.10 17.59 -8.86
N ILE A 10 -12.25 18.07 -9.79
CA ILE A 10 -10.81 17.73 -9.80
C ILE A 10 -10.11 18.16 -8.50
N SER A 11 -10.35 19.38 -8.03
CA SER A 11 -9.76 19.89 -6.79
C SER A 11 -10.26 19.11 -5.58
N ALA A 12 -11.54 18.74 -5.57
CA ALA A 12 -12.11 17.87 -4.54
C ALA A 12 -11.47 16.47 -4.57
N SER A 13 -11.25 15.87 -5.75
CA SER A 13 -10.57 14.57 -5.89
C SER A 13 -9.13 14.60 -5.38
N ILE A 14 -8.38 15.67 -5.69
CA ILE A 14 -7.01 15.87 -5.18
C ILE A 14 -7.03 15.96 -3.66
N ALA A 15 -7.91 16.79 -3.09
CA ALA A 15 -8.04 16.94 -1.64
C ALA A 15 -8.40 15.62 -0.96
N CYS A 16 -9.42 14.90 -1.46
CA CYS A 16 -9.85 13.61 -0.90
C CYS A 16 -8.72 12.58 -0.94
N THR A 17 -7.97 12.53 -2.05
CA THR A 17 -6.81 11.64 -2.18
C THR A 17 -5.72 11.97 -1.16
N LEU A 18 -5.39 13.26 -1.00
CA LEU A 18 -4.41 13.71 0.00
C LEU A 18 -4.85 13.37 1.43
N TYR A 19 -6.12 13.61 1.78
CA TYR A 19 -6.66 13.25 3.09
C TYR A 19 -6.59 11.74 3.34
N SER A 20 -6.95 10.92 2.37
CA SER A 20 -6.83 9.46 2.48
C SER A 20 -5.38 9.02 2.68
N ILE A 21 -4.42 9.55 1.91
CA ILE A 21 -3.00 9.22 2.07
C ILE A 21 -2.50 9.61 3.47
N VAL A 22 -2.82 10.82 3.92
CA VAL A 22 -2.45 11.33 5.25
C VAL A 22 -3.05 10.43 6.34
N PHE A 23 -4.33 10.08 6.23
CA PHE A 23 -5.00 9.19 7.18
C PHE A 23 -4.29 7.83 7.28
N LEU A 24 -4.05 7.16 6.15
CA LEU A 24 -3.38 5.85 6.12
C LEU A 24 -1.97 5.92 6.72
N LYS A 25 -1.22 7.00 6.43
CA LYS A 25 0.09 7.25 7.02
C LYS A 25 0.02 7.42 8.54
N LEU A 26 -0.90 8.24 9.03
CA LEU A 26 -1.06 8.48 10.47
C LEU A 26 -1.46 7.21 11.22
N VAL A 27 -2.32 6.37 10.63
CA VAL A 27 -2.66 5.04 11.20
C VAL A 27 -1.40 4.18 11.30
N SER A 28 -0.59 4.12 10.24
CA SER A 28 0.66 3.36 10.27
C SER A 28 1.65 3.89 11.30
N TYR A 29 1.84 5.21 11.36
CA TYR A 29 2.70 5.88 12.33
C TYR A 29 2.26 5.57 13.77
N HIS A 30 0.95 5.65 14.05
CA HIS A 30 0.40 5.30 15.36
C HIS A 30 0.66 3.84 15.73
N MET A 31 0.31 2.89 14.86
CA MET A 31 0.40 1.46 15.15
C MET A 31 1.84 1.01 15.35
N VAL A 32 2.77 1.46 14.51
CA VAL A 32 4.19 1.08 14.62
C VAL A 32 4.80 1.62 15.91
N ASN A 33 4.54 2.89 16.26
CA ASN A 33 5.01 3.45 17.54
C ASN A 33 4.34 2.79 18.74
N TYR A 34 3.08 2.36 18.63
CA TYR A 34 2.40 1.58 19.67
C TYR A 34 3.08 0.23 19.87
N TRP A 35 3.41 -0.50 18.80
CA TRP A 35 4.13 -1.77 18.88
C TRP A 35 5.53 -1.62 19.49
N CYS A 36 6.31 -0.61 19.09
CA CYS A 36 7.62 -0.34 19.70
C CYS A 36 7.51 -0.05 21.20
N ARG A 37 6.45 0.67 21.62
CA ARG A 37 6.20 0.96 23.03
C ARG A 37 5.86 -0.30 23.83
N LEU A 38 5.05 -1.20 23.26
CA LEU A 38 4.73 -2.48 23.89
C LEU A 38 5.97 -3.35 24.03
N ASP A 39 6.76 -3.49 22.97
CA ASP A 39 7.98 -4.29 22.97
C ASP A 39 8.98 -3.80 24.04
N ARG A 40 9.17 -2.47 24.15
CA ARG A 40 10.01 -1.87 25.19
C ARG A 40 9.52 -2.20 26.61
N LYS A 41 8.20 -2.17 26.86
CA LYS A 41 7.63 -2.53 28.18
C LYS A 41 7.86 -4.01 28.49
N THR A 42 7.62 -4.89 27.54
CA THR A 42 7.83 -6.34 27.68
C THR A 42 9.31 -6.66 27.93
N ASN A 43 10.22 -6.04 27.18
CA ASN A 43 11.66 -6.22 27.34
C ASN A 43 12.16 -5.67 28.68
N HIS A 44 11.61 -4.55 29.16
CA HIS A 44 11.89 -4.04 30.50
C HIS A 44 11.45 -5.02 31.59
N HIS A 45 10.22 -5.54 31.50
CA HIS A 45 9.69 -6.54 32.44
C HIS A 45 10.53 -7.83 32.43
N ASN A 46 10.92 -8.33 31.25
CA ASN A 46 11.79 -9.50 31.13
C ASN A 46 13.19 -9.26 31.72
N ARG A 47 13.74 -8.05 31.57
CA ARG A 47 15.04 -7.68 32.15
C ARG A 47 14.98 -7.58 33.67
N VAL A 48 13.90 -7.04 34.23
CA VAL A 48 13.66 -7.00 35.68
C VAL A 48 13.48 -8.41 36.23
N ARG A 49 12.69 -9.27 35.56
CA ARG A 49 12.51 -10.68 35.95
C ARG A 49 13.82 -11.47 35.91
N ARG A 50 14.66 -11.28 34.89
CA ARG A 50 16.01 -11.90 34.81
C ARG A 50 16.91 -11.44 35.95
N LYS A 51 17.01 -10.12 36.19
CA LYS A 51 17.77 -9.60 37.33
C LYS A 51 17.26 -10.12 38.68
N SER A 52 15.95 -10.30 38.83
CA SER A 52 15.37 -10.87 40.05
C SER A 52 15.67 -12.37 40.19
N SER A 53 15.72 -13.12 39.07
CA SER A 53 16.12 -14.53 39.05
C SER A 53 17.60 -14.73 39.35
N ASP A 54 18.47 -13.87 38.82
CA ASP A 54 19.91 -13.89 39.07
C ASP A 54 20.25 -13.48 40.52
N ASN A 55 19.39 -12.68 41.16
CA ASN A 55 19.50 -12.35 42.58
C ASN A 55 18.90 -13.43 43.51
N LEU A 56 18.21 -14.44 42.96
CA LEU A 56 17.59 -15.56 43.70
C LEU A 56 18.40 -16.86 43.62
N THR A 57 19.54 -16.88 42.93
CA THR A 57 20.56 -17.89 43.16
C THR A 57 21.24 -17.62 44.50
N VAL A 58 20.66 -18.23 45.55
CA VAL A 58 21.30 -18.51 46.83
C VAL A 58 22.70 -19.08 46.53
N PRO A 59 23.77 -18.70 47.27
CA PRO A 59 25.06 -19.37 47.12
C PRO A 59 24.83 -20.87 47.34
N ASN A 60 25.18 -21.70 46.35
CA ASN A 60 25.10 -23.15 46.50
C ASN A 60 25.82 -23.54 47.81
N MET A 61 25.11 -24.28 48.66
CA MET A 61 25.62 -24.83 49.92
C MET A 61 26.79 -25.82 49.73
N GLU A 62 27.19 -26.09 48.48
CA GLU A 62 28.43 -26.80 48.12
C GLU A 62 29.69 -25.93 48.23
N THR A 63 29.60 -24.59 48.16
CA THR A 63 30.78 -23.72 48.20
C THR A 63 31.33 -23.50 49.63
N ILE A 64 30.54 -23.83 50.66
CA ILE A 64 30.97 -23.70 52.07
C ILE A 64 31.65 -24.97 52.59
N ILE A 65 31.31 -26.16 52.05
CA ILE A 65 31.90 -27.42 52.52
C ILE A 65 33.28 -27.69 51.89
N LEU A 66 33.59 -27.12 50.72
CA LEU A 66 34.88 -27.36 50.04
C LEU A 66 36.06 -26.49 50.54
N ASN A 67 35.84 -25.51 51.40
CA ASN A 67 36.93 -24.65 51.93
C ASN A 67 37.56 -25.14 53.24
N ASN A 68 37.07 -26.24 53.83
CA ASN A 68 37.51 -26.71 55.17
C ASN A 68 38.21 -28.07 55.20
N ILE A 69 38.67 -28.61 54.06
CA ILE A 69 39.55 -29.78 54.05
C ILE A 69 40.75 -29.50 53.15
N GLY A 70 41.84 -29.05 53.76
CA GLY A 70 43.17 -29.12 53.15
C GLY A 70 43.76 -30.51 53.36
N HIS A 71 44.08 -31.23 52.27
CA HIS A 71 45.44 -31.64 51.87
C HIS A 71 45.42 -32.74 50.78
N ASN A 72 46.36 -32.60 49.84
CA ASN A 72 46.99 -33.63 48.98
C ASN A 72 46.12 -34.33 47.91
N HIS A 73 46.35 -34.03 46.62
CA HIS A 73 47.30 -34.75 45.76
C HIS A 73 47.20 -34.25 44.29
N HIS A 74 48.33 -34.31 43.58
CA HIS A 74 48.50 -34.09 42.13
C HIS A 74 47.45 -34.75 41.22
N ASN A 75 46.98 -34.05 40.17
CA ASN A 75 47.37 -34.34 38.77
C ASN A 75 46.69 -33.45 37.71
N ASN A 76 47.56 -32.80 36.94
CA ASN A 76 47.55 -32.49 35.51
C ASN A 76 46.34 -32.99 34.67
N THR A 77 45.61 -32.08 34.02
CA THR A 77 45.23 -32.19 32.59
C THR A 77 44.84 -30.82 32.04
N ASN A 78 45.66 -30.31 31.12
CA ASN A 78 45.39 -29.14 30.29
C ASN A 78 44.39 -29.51 29.20
N VAL A 79 43.20 -28.90 29.19
CA VAL A 79 42.35 -28.82 28.00
C VAL A 79 42.20 -27.35 27.60
N LYS A 80 42.98 -26.98 26.59
CA LYS A 80 42.93 -25.69 25.87
C LYS A 80 41.59 -25.60 25.13
N ASN A 81 40.71 -24.68 25.52
CA ASN A 81 39.60 -24.26 24.67
C ASN A 81 40.06 -23.08 23.79
N ASN A 82 40.40 -23.47 22.55
CA ASN A 82 40.74 -22.62 21.42
C ASN A 82 39.52 -21.74 21.04
N LYS A 83 39.66 -20.41 21.14
CA LYS A 83 38.80 -19.45 20.44
C LYS A 83 39.61 -18.82 19.30
N ASN A 84 39.76 -19.56 18.20
CA ASN A 84 39.97 -18.98 16.87
C ASN A 84 38.58 -18.61 16.34
N GLY A 85 38.32 -17.49 15.68
CA GLY A 85 39.22 -16.55 15.04
C GLY A 85 38.68 -16.20 13.66
N ASP A 86 37.44 -15.71 13.56
CA ASP A 86 36.90 -15.19 12.30
C ASP A 86 37.02 -13.66 12.29
N LYS A 87 38.20 -13.20 11.86
CA LYS A 87 38.43 -11.82 11.43
C LYS A 87 37.66 -11.58 10.13
N VAL A 88 36.41 -11.13 10.24
CA VAL A 88 35.71 -10.52 9.12
C VAL A 88 36.33 -9.15 8.87
N LEU A 89 36.78 -8.94 7.64
CA LEU A 89 37.39 -7.71 7.14
C LEU A 89 36.46 -6.51 7.37
N ASN A 90 36.84 -5.63 8.30
CA ASN A 90 36.21 -4.33 8.51
C ASN A 90 36.53 -3.41 7.32
N GLY A 91 35.71 -3.49 6.27
CA GLY A 91 35.49 -2.36 5.39
C GLY A 91 34.71 -1.30 6.15
N GLN A 92 35.35 -0.18 6.48
CA GLN A 92 34.74 0.96 7.16
C GLN A 92 33.70 1.64 6.24
N ALA A 93 32.50 1.07 6.16
CA ALA A 93 31.30 1.87 5.90
C ALA A 93 30.87 2.40 7.27
N GLN A 94 30.94 3.72 7.47
CA GLN A 94 30.35 4.38 8.64
C GLN A 94 28.84 4.10 8.65
N THR A 95 28.41 3.01 9.27
CA THR A 95 27.01 2.71 9.52
C THR A 95 26.54 3.71 10.57
N ARG A 96 25.75 4.70 10.14
CA ARG A 96 25.08 5.62 11.06
C ARG A 96 24.32 4.77 12.09
N PRO A 97 24.34 5.14 13.39
CA PRO A 97 23.58 4.41 14.39
C PRO A 97 22.11 4.40 13.99
N LEU A 98 21.48 3.21 14.05
CA LEU A 98 20.07 3.05 13.75
C LEU A 98 19.26 3.79 14.81
N VAL A 99 18.19 4.47 14.37
CA VAL A 99 17.29 5.18 15.29
C VAL A 99 16.41 4.15 15.98
N GLU A 100 16.36 4.21 17.31
CA GLU A 100 15.54 3.34 18.17
C GLU A 100 14.41 4.14 18.83
N TYR A 101 13.38 3.45 19.32
CA TYR A 101 12.30 4.09 20.08
C TYR A 101 12.78 4.44 21.49
N PRO A 102 12.68 5.70 21.94
CA PRO A 102 11.75 6.74 21.50
C PRO A 102 12.39 7.87 20.67
N ASP A 103 13.65 7.73 20.27
CA ASP A 103 14.41 8.79 19.60
C ASP A 103 13.89 9.11 18.19
N ASN A 104 13.06 8.22 17.63
CA ASN A 104 12.36 8.43 16.36
C ASN A 104 11.19 9.45 16.43
N LEU A 105 10.81 9.91 17.63
CA LEU A 105 9.68 10.83 17.83
C LEU A 105 10.09 12.29 17.59
N THR A 106 10.65 12.57 16.41
CA THR A 106 11.02 13.93 15.99
C THR A 106 10.09 14.44 14.90
N TYR A 107 9.86 15.77 14.86
CA TYR A 107 9.12 16.39 13.77
C TYR A 107 9.78 16.15 12.40
N ARG A 108 11.12 16.08 12.37
CA ARG A 108 11.89 15.82 11.16
C ARG A 108 11.55 14.46 10.55
N ASP A 109 11.54 13.40 11.36
CA ASP A 109 11.25 12.05 10.89
C ASP A 109 9.78 11.89 10.50
N LEU A 110 8.88 12.56 11.23
CA LEU A 110 7.46 12.62 10.88
C LEU A 110 7.26 13.28 9.52
N TYR A 111 7.76 14.51 9.32
CA TYR A 111 7.61 15.21 8.03
C TYR A 111 8.28 14.45 6.88
N TYR A 112 9.43 13.81 7.11
CA TYR A 112 10.05 12.95 6.13
C TYR A 112 9.11 11.81 5.72
N PHE A 113 8.52 11.10 6.69
CA PHE A 113 7.58 10.02 6.41
C PHE A 113 6.32 10.52 5.70
N MET A 114 5.79 11.70 6.09
CA MET A 114 4.63 12.30 5.43
C MET A 114 4.89 12.57 3.94
N ALA A 115 6.11 12.95 3.56
CA ALA A 115 6.49 13.14 2.17
C ALA A 115 6.91 11.84 1.43
N ALA A 116 7.44 10.85 2.14
CA ALA A 116 7.97 9.62 1.53
C ALA A 116 6.90 8.86 0.71
N PRO A 117 7.22 8.28 -0.46
CA PRO A 117 6.24 7.58 -1.31
C PRO A 117 5.90 6.17 -0.80
N THR A 118 5.64 6.03 0.50
CA THR A 118 5.20 4.80 1.17
C THR A 118 4.11 5.12 2.17
N LEU A 119 3.23 4.16 2.44
CA LEU A 119 2.17 4.26 3.44
C LEU A 119 2.55 3.57 4.75
N CYS A 120 3.58 2.73 4.75
CA CYS A 120 4.05 2.00 5.92
C CYS A 120 5.16 2.79 6.60
N TYR A 121 4.92 3.23 7.83
CA TYR A 121 5.95 3.84 8.67
C TYR A 121 6.97 2.79 9.11
N GLU A 122 8.24 3.17 9.07
CA GLU A 122 9.37 2.41 9.62
C GLU A 122 10.32 3.41 10.27
N LEU A 123 11.02 2.98 11.32
CA LEU A 123 11.96 3.85 12.04
C LEU A 123 13.15 4.22 11.14
N ASN A 124 13.62 3.26 10.36
CA ASN A 124 14.82 3.40 9.54
C ASN A 124 14.51 3.01 8.09
N PHE A 125 14.22 4.00 7.25
CA PHE A 125 14.01 3.77 5.82
C PHE A 125 15.34 3.60 5.07
N PRO A 126 15.43 2.67 4.10
CA PRO A 126 16.59 2.56 3.23
C PRO A 126 16.78 3.87 2.45
N ARG A 127 18.04 4.34 2.37
CA ARG A 127 18.38 5.63 1.73
C ARG A 127 19.29 5.43 0.53
N SER A 128 19.02 6.19 -0.53
CA SER A 128 19.96 6.35 -1.64
C SER A 128 21.13 7.27 -1.23
N GLU A 129 22.35 6.94 -1.63
CA GLU A 129 23.54 7.74 -1.29
C GLU A 129 23.49 9.16 -1.87
N ARG A 130 23.07 9.26 -3.15
CA ARG A 130 23.03 10.49 -3.92
C ARG A 130 21.76 10.64 -4.74
N ILE A 131 21.45 11.88 -5.11
CA ILE A 131 20.39 12.23 -6.07
C ILE A 131 20.99 12.16 -7.47
N ARG A 132 20.46 11.27 -8.31
CA ARG A 132 20.83 11.07 -9.71
C ARG A 132 20.05 12.06 -10.58
N LYS A 133 20.64 13.23 -10.83
CA LYS A 133 20.02 14.33 -11.59
C LYS A 133 19.47 13.91 -12.96
N HIS A 134 20.20 13.08 -13.70
CA HIS A 134 19.74 12.55 -14.99
C HIS A 134 18.42 11.77 -14.86
N LEU A 135 18.32 10.88 -13.86
CA LEU A 135 17.09 10.14 -13.61
C LEU A 135 15.96 11.10 -13.24
N LEU A 136 16.23 12.09 -12.38
CA LEU A 136 15.25 13.08 -11.95
C LEU A 136 14.68 13.89 -13.13
N ILE A 137 15.54 14.41 -14.00
CA ILE A 137 15.13 15.16 -15.20
C ILE A 137 14.34 14.26 -16.15
N LYS A 138 14.80 13.02 -16.37
CA LYS A 138 14.06 12.04 -17.18
C LYS A 138 12.63 11.82 -16.66
N ARG A 139 12.46 11.61 -15.35
CA ARG A 139 11.12 11.43 -14.75
C ARG A 139 10.27 12.69 -14.84
N LEU A 140 10.86 13.87 -14.71
CA LEU A 140 10.14 15.13 -14.88
C LEU A 140 9.63 15.31 -16.31
N ILE A 141 10.45 15.03 -17.32
CA ILE A 141 10.04 15.11 -18.74
C ILE A 141 8.93 14.10 -19.04
N GLU A 142 9.08 12.86 -18.59
CA GLU A 142 8.03 11.84 -18.71
C GLU A 142 6.71 12.31 -18.07
N MET A 143 6.76 12.90 -16.87
CA MET A 143 5.57 13.40 -16.19
C MET A 143 4.84 14.48 -17.00
N ILE A 144 5.58 15.45 -17.55
CA ILE A 144 5.01 16.53 -18.37
C ILE A 144 4.38 15.95 -19.65
N PHE A 145 5.12 15.08 -20.35
CA PHE A 145 4.64 14.45 -21.58
C PHE A 145 3.37 13.62 -21.35
N LEU A 146 3.33 12.77 -20.33
CA LEU A 146 2.21 11.87 -20.06
C LEU A 146 0.95 12.62 -19.60
N VAL A 147 1.08 13.76 -18.90
CA VAL A 147 -0.07 14.62 -18.58
C VAL A 147 -0.63 15.24 -19.86
N GLN A 148 0.22 15.77 -20.74
CA GLN A 148 -0.22 16.33 -22.01
C GLN A 148 -0.88 15.27 -22.90
N LEU A 149 -0.31 14.07 -22.96
CA LEU A 149 -0.89 12.93 -23.69
C LEU A 149 -2.27 12.55 -23.14
N ASN A 150 -2.43 12.43 -21.82
CA ASN A 150 -3.74 12.18 -21.21
C ASN A 150 -4.76 13.27 -21.55
N MET A 151 -4.36 14.54 -21.45
CA MET A 151 -5.25 15.67 -21.78
C MET A 151 -5.67 15.63 -23.26
N ALA A 152 -4.75 15.31 -24.17
CA ALA A 152 -5.07 15.15 -25.59
C ALA A 152 -6.06 14.00 -25.83
N LEU A 153 -5.84 12.83 -25.20
CA LEU A 153 -6.76 11.68 -25.31
C LEU A 153 -8.15 11.99 -24.76
N ILE A 154 -8.24 12.70 -23.63
CA ILE A 154 -9.52 13.11 -23.07
C ILE A 154 -10.24 14.06 -24.04
N GLN A 155 -9.57 15.10 -24.52
CA GLN A 155 -10.17 16.12 -25.38
C GLN A 155 -10.57 15.60 -26.76
N GLN A 156 -9.74 14.75 -27.38
CA GLN A 156 -9.96 14.29 -28.75
C GLN A 156 -10.76 12.99 -28.84
N TRP A 157 -10.71 12.12 -27.82
CA TRP A 157 -11.35 10.82 -27.86
C TRP A 157 -12.53 10.71 -26.87
N ILE A 158 -12.33 11.02 -25.59
CA ILE A 158 -13.40 10.86 -24.59
C ILE A 158 -14.51 11.88 -24.78
N VAL A 159 -14.19 13.18 -24.85
CA VAL A 159 -15.19 14.27 -24.89
C VAL A 159 -16.13 14.13 -26.10
N PRO A 160 -15.66 13.91 -27.34
CA PRO A 160 -16.56 13.73 -28.48
C PRO A 160 -17.41 12.46 -28.35
N THR A 161 -16.82 11.38 -27.80
CA THR A 161 -17.55 10.12 -27.60
C THR A 161 -18.69 10.28 -26.60
N ILE A 162 -18.43 10.93 -25.46
CA ILE A 162 -19.46 11.23 -24.45
C ILE A 162 -20.55 12.10 -25.06
N ASN A 163 -20.19 13.23 -25.70
CA ASN A 163 -21.16 14.16 -26.29
C ASN A 163 -22.08 13.47 -27.31
N ASN A 164 -21.53 12.60 -28.16
CA ASN A 164 -22.30 11.80 -29.12
C ASN A 164 -23.16 10.71 -28.46
N SER A 165 -22.82 10.31 -27.23
CA SER A 165 -23.55 9.30 -26.46
C SER A 165 -24.62 9.90 -25.54
N LEU A 166 -24.66 11.22 -25.37
CA LEU A 166 -25.67 11.91 -24.56
C LEU A 166 -27.08 11.74 -25.10
N ASN A 167 -27.27 11.77 -26.42
CA ASN A 167 -28.60 11.70 -27.04
C ASN A 167 -29.26 10.31 -26.87
N PRO A 168 -28.58 9.18 -27.15
CA PRO A 168 -29.13 7.84 -26.92
C PRO A 168 -29.48 7.53 -25.46
N LEU A 169 -28.75 8.11 -24.50
CA LEU A 169 -29.03 7.90 -23.07
C LEU A 169 -30.38 8.49 -22.64
N LYS A 170 -30.88 9.52 -23.35
CA LYS A 170 -32.20 10.10 -23.10
C LYS A 170 -33.34 9.20 -23.56
N GLU A 171 -33.09 8.35 -24.56
CA GLU A 171 -34.09 7.52 -25.23
C GLU A 171 -34.26 6.13 -24.57
N MET A 172 -33.52 5.83 -23.49
CA MET A 172 -33.55 4.55 -22.75
C MET A 172 -33.33 3.29 -23.63
N ASP A 173 -32.55 3.41 -24.70
CA ASP A 173 -32.20 2.30 -25.59
C ASP A 173 -31.00 1.51 -25.05
N TYR A 174 -31.27 0.43 -24.31
CA TYR A 174 -30.24 -0.40 -23.65
C TYR A 174 -29.18 -0.98 -24.61
N PRO A 175 -29.52 -1.57 -25.78
CA PRO A 175 -28.54 -1.99 -26.78
C PRO A 175 -27.60 -0.87 -27.22
N ARG A 176 -28.15 0.31 -27.52
CA ARG A 176 -27.35 1.46 -27.96
C ARG A 176 -26.49 2.01 -26.83
N MET A 177 -26.96 1.98 -25.59
CA MET A 177 -26.15 2.31 -24.40
C MET A 177 -24.95 1.36 -24.25
N LEU A 178 -25.15 0.06 -24.42
CA LEU A 178 -24.08 -0.94 -24.36
C LEU A 178 -23.05 -0.75 -25.50
N GLU A 179 -23.50 -0.46 -26.71
CA GLU A 179 -22.62 -0.14 -27.84
C GLU A 179 -21.71 1.07 -27.54
N ARG A 180 -22.29 2.14 -26.97
CA ARG A 180 -21.54 3.34 -26.58
C ARG A 180 -20.58 3.09 -25.43
N LEU A 181 -20.96 2.26 -24.47
CA LEU A 181 -20.09 1.83 -23.38
C LEU A 181 -18.84 1.12 -23.92
N LEU A 182 -19.01 0.17 -24.84
CA LEU A 182 -17.89 -0.55 -25.43
C LEU A 182 -16.96 0.39 -26.21
N LYS A 183 -17.50 1.43 -26.86
CA LYS A 183 -16.71 2.49 -27.52
C LYS A 183 -15.92 3.35 -26.52
N LEU A 184 -16.45 3.58 -25.32
CA LEU A 184 -15.76 4.31 -24.25
C LEU A 184 -14.75 3.45 -23.49
N ALA A 185 -14.90 2.13 -23.50
CA ALA A 185 -14.06 1.23 -22.73
C ALA A 185 -12.58 1.28 -23.13
N VAL A 186 -12.31 1.30 -24.43
CA VAL A 186 -10.96 1.36 -24.98
C VAL A 186 -10.22 2.65 -24.57
N PRO A 187 -10.73 3.87 -24.87
CA PRO A 187 -10.04 5.09 -24.47
C PRO A 187 -9.92 5.25 -22.96
N ASN A 188 -10.94 4.84 -22.20
CA ASN A 188 -10.87 4.85 -20.74
C ASN A 188 -9.71 3.98 -20.22
N HIS A 189 -9.58 2.76 -20.77
CA HIS A 189 -8.50 1.86 -20.39
C HIS A 189 -7.12 2.42 -20.74
N PHE A 190 -6.95 3.02 -21.93
CA PHE A 190 -5.68 3.68 -22.30
C PHE A 190 -5.31 4.81 -21.34
N ILE A 191 -6.27 5.69 -21.02
CA ILE A 191 -6.07 6.77 -20.04
C ILE A 191 -5.66 6.20 -18.68
N TRP A 192 -6.33 5.13 -18.23
CA TRP A 192 -5.99 4.46 -16.97
C TRP A 192 -4.57 3.89 -16.97
N LEU A 193 -4.12 3.26 -18.06
CA LEU A 193 -2.75 2.74 -18.19
C LEU A 193 -1.69 3.85 -18.19
N ILE A 194 -1.94 4.93 -18.93
CA ILE A 194 -1.02 6.09 -18.97
C ILE A 194 -0.98 6.76 -17.61
N TRP A 195 -2.13 6.93 -16.95
CA TRP A 195 -2.21 7.46 -15.59
C TRP A 195 -1.47 6.56 -14.59
N PHE A 196 -1.64 5.24 -14.69
CA PHE A 196 -0.92 4.28 -13.86
C PHE A 196 0.60 4.49 -13.97
N TYR A 197 1.12 4.53 -15.20
CA TYR A 197 2.55 4.75 -15.44
C TYR A 197 3.00 6.13 -14.95
N TRP A 198 2.25 7.19 -15.29
CA TRP A 198 2.53 8.56 -14.86
C TRP A 198 2.66 8.68 -13.34
N TYR A 199 1.72 8.09 -12.59
CA TYR A 199 1.70 8.17 -11.14
C TYR A 199 2.68 7.19 -10.48
N PHE A 200 2.48 5.88 -10.66
CA PHE A 200 3.24 4.85 -9.94
C PHE A 200 4.69 4.72 -10.42
N HIS A 201 4.94 4.92 -11.71
CA HIS A 201 6.29 4.89 -12.24
C HIS A 201 6.95 6.26 -12.11
N SER A 202 6.49 7.26 -12.85
CA SER A 202 7.25 8.52 -12.97
C SER A 202 7.14 9.38 -11.70
N THR A 203 5.94 9.63 -11.18
CA THR A 203 5.73 10.52 -10.02
C THR A 203 6.31 9.96 -8.73
N LEU A 204 6.04 8.70 -8.38
CA LEU A 204 6.58 8.10 -7.15
C LEU A 204 8.11 7.92 -7.21
N ASN A 205 8.70 7.58 -8.36
CA ASN A 205 10.16 7.53 -8.49
C ASN A 205 10.80 8.92 -8.43
N PHE A 206 10.15 9.94 -8.99
CA PHE A 206 10.60 11.32 -8.86
C PHE A 206 10.62 11.75 -7.38
N MET A 207 9.51 11.51 -6.66
CA MET A 207 9.42 11.78 -5.23
C MET A 207 10.48 11.01 -4.43
N ALA A 208 10.66 9.72 -4.74
CA ALA A 208 11.65 8.87 -4.08
C ALA A 208 13.09 9.37 -4.31
N GLU A 209 13.41 9.84 -5.51
CA GLU A 209 14.74 10.36 -5.83
C GLU A 209 15.03 11.67 -5.09
N ILE A 210 14.07 12.60 -5.03
CA ILE A 210 14.21 13.86 -4.28
C ILE A 210 14.42 13.58 -2.78
N LEU A 211 13.64 12.67 -2.22
CA LEU A 211 13.69 12.31 -0.80
C LEU A 211 14.85 11.35 -0.45
N LYS A 212 15.63 10.91 -1.45
CA LYS A 212 16.63 9.84 -1.32
C LYS A 212 16.04 8.56 -0.70
N PHE A 213 14.78 8.26 -0.98
CA PHE A 213 14.11 7.04 -0.56
C PHE A 213 14.61 5.87 -1.40
N GLY A 214 15.13 4.83 -0.74
CA GLY A 214 15.79 3.69 -1.40
C GLY A 214 14.84 2.59 -1.86
N ASP A 215 13.70 2.43 -1.20
CA ASP A 215 12.69 1.45 -1.59
C ASP A 215 11.82 2.02 -2.72
N LYS A 216 11.98 1.48 -3.93
CA LYS A 216 11.31 2.01 -5.14
C LYS A 216 10.39 0.98 -5.79
N GLN A 217 10.05 -0.08 -5.06
CA GLN A 217 9.15 -1.11 -5.57
C GLN A 217 7.68 -0.72 -5.33
N PHE A 218 7.18 0.21 -6.14
CA PHE A 218 5.79 0.69 -6.03
C PHE A 218 4.76 -0.24 -6.68
N TYR A 219 5.20 -1.06 -7.64
CA TYR A 219 4.39 -2.06 -8.34
C TYR A 219 5.28 -3.20 -8.85
N ARG A 220 4.66 -4.31 -9.27
CA ARG A 220 5.27 -5.48 -9.92
C ARG A 220 4.59 -5.74 -11.27
N ASP A 221 4.94 -6.83 -11.92
CA ASP A 221 4.43 -7.29 -13.23
C ASP A 221 2.97 -7.75 -13.20
N TRP A 222 2.08 -6.88 -12.72
CA TRP A 222 0.65 -7.14 -12.60
C TRP A 222 -0.04 -7.40 -13.94
N TRP A 223 0.54 -6.97 -15.06
CA TRP A 223 0.03 -7.22 -16.41
C TRP A 223 0.11 -8.71 -16.82
N ASN A 224 1.02 -9.47 -16.22
CA ASN A 224 1.17 -10.92 -16.41
C ASN A 224 0.37 -11.72 -15.36
N SER A 225 -0.60 -11.10 -14.69
CA SER A 225 -1.36 -11.78 -13.63
C SER A 225 -2.21 -12.92 -14.18
N GLU A 226 -1.96 -14.16 -13.73
CA GLU A 226 -2.81 -15.32 -14.01
C GLU A 226 -3.91 -15.50 -12.95
N SER A 227 -4.06 -14.56 -12.02
CA SER A 227 -5.17 -14.52 -11.08
C SER A 227 -5.50 -13.08 -10.70
N VAL A 228 -6.78 -12.84 -10.40
CA VAL A 228 -7.28 -11.55 -9.91
C VAL A 228 -6.58 -11.18 -8.59
N GLU A 229 -6.30 -12.16 -7.74
CA GLU A 229 -5.56 -11.96 -6.49
C GLU A 229 -4.12 -11.49 -6.74
N TYR A 230 -3.41 -12.08 -7.70
CA TYR A 230 -2.06 -11.63 -8.07
C TYR A 230 -2.08 -10.18 -8.55
N PHE A 231 -3.06 -9.81 -9.39
CA PHE A 231 -3.22 -8.42 -9.83
C PHE A 231 -3.35 -7.45 -8.64
N TRP A 232 -4.29 -7.70 -7.73
CA TRP A 232 -4.58 -6.79 -6.60
C TRP A 232 -3.42 -6.63 -5.61
N LYS A 233 -2.52 -7.62 -5.52
CA LYS A 233 -1.31 -7.55 -4.68
C LYS A 233 -0.17 -6.74 -5.32
N ASN A 234 -0.11 -6.71 -6.65
CA ASN A 234 1.08 -6.27 -7.39
C ASN A 234 0.91 -4.93 -8.11
N TRP A 235 -0.32 -4.43 -8.32
CA TRP A 235 -0.54 -3.16 -9.00
C TRP A 235 -0.14 -1.94 -8.14
N ASN A 236 -0.49 -1.93 -6.85
CA ASN A 236 -0.23 -0.82 -5.91
C ASN A 236 0.33 -1.37 -4.60
N ILE A 237 1.64 -1.59 -4.59
CA ILE A 237 2.35 -2.21 -3.46
C ILE A 237 2.27 -1.36 -2.18
N PRO A 238 2.35 -0.01 -2.22
CA PRO A 238 2.19 0.79 -1.01
C PRO A 238 0.87 0.54 -0.27
N VAL A 239 -0.26 0.53 -0.99
CA VAL A 239 -1.58 0.26 -0.40
C VAL A 239 -1.71 -1.20 0.02
N HIS A 240 -1.26 -2.13 -0.83
CA HIS A 240 -1.28 -3.56 -0.50
C HIS A 240 -0.48 -3.87 0.78
N SER A 241 0.75 -3.36 0.86
CA SER A 241 1.63 -3.54 2.02
C SER A 241 1.03 -2.93 3.29
N TRP A 242 0.40 -1.77 3.17
CA TRP A 242 -0.32 -1.14 4.27
C TRP A 242 -1.49 -2.00 4.75
N ALA A 243 -2.33 -2.48 3.82
CA ALA A 243 -3.48 -3.33 4.14
C ALA A 243 -3.05 -4.64 4.79
N VAL A 244 -1.99 -5.28 4.28
CA VAL A 244 -1.44 -6.51 4.87
C VAL A 244 -0.92 -6.27 6.29
N ARG A 245 -0.14 -5.20 6.49
CA ARG A 245 0.55 -4.92 7.76
C ARG A 245 -0.40 -4.41 8.84
N HIS A 246 -1.34 -3.54 8.51
CA HIS A 246 -2.15 -2.79 9.47
C HIS A 246 -3.61 -3.25 9.59
N LEU A 247 -4.10 -4.05 8.63
CA LEU A 247 -5.45 -4.62 8.70
C LEU A 247 -5.40 -6.14 8.76
N TYR A 248 -4.86 -6.79 7.72
CA TYR A 248 -4.91 -8.24 7.57
C TYR A 248 -4.20 -8.99 8.70
N LYS A 249 -2.91 -8.71 8.96
CA LYS A 249 -2.14 -9.38 10.01
C LYS A 249 -2.73 -9.17 11.42
N PRO A 250 -3.12 -7.95 11.84
CA PRO A 250 -3.82 -7.74 13.11
C PRO A 250 -5.13 -8.52 13.24
N LEU A 251 -5.93 -8.62 12.18
CA LEU A 251 -7.16 -9.44 12.18
C LEU A 251 -6.84 -10.93 12.38
N LEU A 252 -5.80 -11.44 11.72
CA LEU A 252 -5.35 -12.83 11.93
C LEU A 252 -4.88 -13.06 13.38
N HIS A 253 -4.12 -12.13 13.96
CA HIS A 253 -3.69 -12.23 15.37
C HIS A 253 -4.86 -12.12 16.35
N SER A 254 -5.97 -11.50 15.94
CA SER A 254 -7.21 -11.41 16.72
C SER A 254 -8.12 -12.64 16.55
N GLY A 255 -7.68 -13.66 15.83
CA GLY A 255 -8.40 -14.94 15.67
C GLY A 255 -9.31 -15.04 14.43
N TYR A 256 -9.32 -14.04 13.54
CA TYR A 256 -10.12 -14.11 12.31
C TYR A 256 -9.52 -15.13 11.32
N SER A 257 -10.39 -15.81 10.58
CA SER A 257 -9.97 -16.68 9.48
C SER A 257 -9.34 -15.87 8.33
N ARG A 258 -8.49 -16.51 7.51
CA ARG A 258 -7.88 -15.87 6.33
C ARG A 258 -8.93 -15.32 5.36
N TYR A 259 -10.02 -16.07 5.17
CA TYR A 259 -11.12 -15.68 4.28
C TYR A 259 -11.86 -14.45 4.83
N SER A 260 -12.24 -14.48 6.12
CA SER A 260 -12.90 -13.36 6.78
C SER A 260 -12.02 -12.09 6.79
N ALA A 261 -10.73 -12.22 7.09
CA ALA A 261 -9.79 -11.11 7.05
C ALA A 261 -9.63 -10.53 5.63
N GLY A 262 -9.63 -11.39 4.60
CA GLY A 262 -9.62 -10.97 3.20
C GLY A 262 -10.86 -10.15 2.84
N ILE A 263 -12.06 -10.61 3.19
CA ILE A 263 -13.31 -9.87 2.96
C ILE A 263 -13.27 -8.49 3.64
N VAL A 264 -12.84 -8.42 4.89
CA VAL A 264 -12.75 -7.14 5.62
C VAL A 264 -11.78 -6.17 4.92
N VAL A 265 -10.63 -6.65 4.45
CA VAL A 265 -9.68 -5.82 3.68
C VAL A 265 -10.31 -5.31 2.39
N PHE A 266 -11.01 -6.17 1.65
CA PHE A 266 -11.72 -5.76 0.42
C PHE A 266 -12.85 -4.77 0.71
N PHE A 267 -13.60 -4.97 1.79
CA PHE A 267 -14.67 -4.06 2.21
C PHE A 267 -14.13 -2.67 2.56
N VAL A 268 -13.06 -2.59 3.36
CA VAL A 268 -12.40 -1.32 3.69
C VAL A 268 -11.84 -0.66 2.42
N SER A 269 -11.27 -1.45 1.51
CA SER A 269 -10.81 -0.94 0.20
C SER A 269 -11.98 -0.38 -0.62
N ALA A 270 -13.11 -1.09 -0.70
CA ALA A 270 -14.31 -0.67 -1.42
C ALA A 270 -14.86 0.65 -0.87
N PHE A 271 -14.86 0.83 0.45
CA PHE A 271 -15.23 2.10 1.10
C PHE A 271 -14.36 3.27 0.63
N PHE A 272 -13.03 3.09 0.56
CA PHE A 272 -12.15 4.15 0.06
C PHE A 272 -12.36 4.47 -1.43
N HIS A 273 -12.64 3.46 -2.26
CA HIS A 273 -12.92 3.68 -3.68
C HIS A 273 -14.22 4.47 -3.87
N GLU A 274 -15.29 4.08 -3.15
CA GLU A 274 -16.54 4.84 -3.15
C GLU A 274 -16.33 6.27 -2.63
N TYR A 275 -15.62 6.45 -1.52
CA TYR A 275 -15.32 7.77 -0.99
C TYR A 275 -14.58 8.66 -2.01
N LEU A 276 -13.57 8.12 -2.69
CA LEU A 276 -12.76 8.86 -3.66
C LEU A 276 -13.50 9.20 -4.95
N VAL A 277 -14.54 8.45 -5.31
CA VAL A 277 -15.37 8.70 -6.51
C VAL A 277 -16.58 9.56 -6.17
N SER A 278 -17.31 9.20 -5.12
CA SER A 278 -18.63 9.75 -4.80
C SER A 278 -18.57 11.14 -4.17
N VAL A 279 -17.56 11.43 -3.34
CA VAL A 279 -17.43 12.75 -2.70
C VAL A 279 -17.10 13.86 -3.71
N PRO A 280 -16.09 13.73 -4.59
CA PRO A 280 -15.78 14.77 -5.57
C PRO A 280 -16.89 15.00 -6.60
N LEU A 281 -17.61 13.94 -6.96
CA LEU A 281 -18.73 13.99 -7.90
C LEU A 281 -20.06 14.36 -7.22
N LYS A 282 -20.12 14.39 -5.88
CA LYS A 282 -21.34 14.59 -5.08
C LYS A 282 -22.46 13.60 -5.43
N MET A 283 -22.10 12.37 -5.79
CA MET A 283 -23.02 11.32 -6.23
C MET A 283 -22.82 10.05 -5.43
N PHE A 284 -23.80 9.68 -4.62
CA PHE A 284 -23.74 8.49 -3.74
C PHE A 284 -24.50 7.32 -4.36
N GLY A 285 -23.91 6.68 -5.37
CA GLY A 285 -24.53 5.56 -6.10
C GLY A 285 -24.13 4.17 -5.61
N PHE A 286 -23.14 4.04 -4.72
CA PHE A 286 -22.58 2.74 -4.28
C PHE A 286 -22.04 1.85 -5.42
N TRP A 287 -21.89 2.38 -6.64
CA TRP A 287 -21.45 1.63 -7.81
C TRP A 287 -19.99 1.20 -7.72
N ALA A 288 -19.10 2.07 -7.25
CA ALA A 288 -17.70 1.73 -7.07
C ALA A 288 -17.53 0.71 -5.93
N PHE A 289 -18.30 0.89 -4.86
CA PHE A 289 -18.37 -0.07 -3.76
C PHE A 289 -18.82 -1.47 -4.24
N GLY A 290 -19.94 -1.54 -4.95
CA GLY A 290 -20.49 -2.79 -5.50
C GLY A 290 -19.55 -3.45 -6.51
N GLY A 291 -18.94 -2.67 -7.41
CA GLY A 291 -17.95 -3.14 -8.37
C GLY A 291 -16.73 -3.78 -7.70
N MET A 292 -16.23 -3.18 -6.62
CA MET A 292 -15.13 -3.74 -5.83
C MET A 292 -15.52 -5.04 -5.11
N LEU A 293 -16.73 -5.14 -4.57
CA LEU A 293 -17.20 -6.38 -3.94
C LEU A 293 -17.44 -7.50 -4.96
N PHE A 294 -17.92 -7.17 -6.17
CA PHE A 294 -18.11 -8.13 -7.26
C PHE A 294 -16.80 -8.76 -7.74
N GLN A 295 -15.65 -8.11 -7.51
CA GLN A 295 -14.34 -8.71 -7.79
C GLN A 295 -14.07 -9.98 -6.96
N ILE A 296 -14.69 -10.14 -5.79
CA ILE A 296 -14.51 -11.33 -4.94
C ILE A 296 -15.09 -12.60 -5.60
N PRO A 297 -16.39 -12.67 -5.98
CA PRO A 297 -16.91 -13.81 -6.71
C PRO A 297 -16.26 -13.99 -8.08
N PHE A 298 -15.89 -12.90 -8.76
CA PHE A 298 -15.14 -12.98 -10.01
C PHE A 298 -13.76 -13.64 -9.82
N ALA A 299 -13.02 -13.27 -8.77
CA ALA A 299 -11.74 -13.89 -8.45
C ALA A 299 -11.88 -15.38 -8.17
N MET A 300 -12.92 -15.78 -7.41
CA MET A 300 -13.23 -17.19 -7.17
C MET A 300 -13.52 -17.93 -8.47
N PHE A 301 -14.32 -17.35 -9.36
CA PHE A 301 -14.62 -17.92 -10.67
C PHE A 301 -13.35 -18.10 -11.52
N VAL A 302 -12.54 -17.05 -11.69
CA VAL A 302 -11.31 -17.12 -12.49
C VAL A 302 -10.36 -18.19 -11.92
N SER A 303 -10.15 -18.22 -10.60
CA SER A 303 -9.26 -19.20 -9.97
C SER A 303 -9.73 -20.65 -10.08
N LYS A 304 -11.04 -20.88 -10.23
CA LYS A 304 -11.63 -22.22 -10.27
C LYS A 304 -11.74 -22.76 -11.69
N TYR A 305 -12.00 -21.89 -12.66
CA TYR A 305 -12.39 -22.29 -14.02
C TYR A 305 -11.37 -21.93 -15.10
N LEU A 306 -10.46 -20.98 -14.85
CA LEU A 306 -9.50 -20.49 -15.84
C LEU A 306 -8.07 -20.68 -15.34
N ASN A 307 -7.13 -20.91 -16.26
CA ASN A 307 -5.70 -21.07 -15.94
C ASN A 307 -4.84 -20.38 -17.00
N GLY A 308 -3.59 -20.04 -16.62
CA GLY A 308 -2.58 -19.50 -17.54
C GLY A 308 -3.04 -18.25 -18.30
N SER A 309 -2.86 -18.27 -19.62
CA SER A 309 -3.23 -17.17 -20.53
C SER A 309 -4.72 -16.85 -20.54
N ALA A 310 -5.60 -17.84 -20.32
CA ALA A 310 -7.04 -17.62 -20.25
C ALA A 310 -7.43 -16.83 -18.99
N ALA A 311 -6.79 -17.12 -17.85
CA ALA A 311 -6.99 -16.37 -16.63
C ALA A 311 -6.42 -14.94 -16.75
N ASN A 312 -5.25 -14.78 -17.39
CA ASN A 312 -4.71 -13.46 -17.70
C ASN A 312 -5.64 -12.64 -18.60
N THR A 313 -6.21 -13.26 -19.62
CA THR A 313 -7.20 -12.63 -20.51
C THR A 313 -8.44 -12.19 -19.73
N ALA A 314 -8.93 -13.00 -18.79
CA ALA A 314 -10.05 -12.63 -17.93
C ALA A 314 -9.75 -11.43 -17.02
N VAL A 315 -8.52 -11.31 -16.49
CA VAL A 315 -8.09 -10.12 -15.75
C VAL A 315 -8.09 -8.88 -16.65
N TRP A 316 -7.56 -8.97 -17.87
CA TRP A 316 -7.59 -7.85 -18.80
C TRP A 316 -9.02 -7.43 -19.18
N ILE A 317 -9.91 -8.39 -19.45
CA ILE A 317 -11.32 -8.11 -19.74
C ILE A 317 -11.97 -7.38 -18.56
N SER A 318 -11.72 -7.81 -17.32
CA SER A 318 -12.30 -7.15 -16.15
C SER A 318 -11.79 -5.72 -15.96
N LEU A 319 -10.52 -5.45 -16.26
CA LEU A 319 -9.94 -4.09 -16.22
C LEU A 319 -10.46 -3.17 -17.32
N ILE A 320 -10.71 -3.70 -18.52
CA ILE A 320 -11.22 -2.93 -19.65
C ILE A 320 -12.71 -2.59 -19.45
N ILE A 321 -13.52 -3.55 -19.00
CA ILE A 321 -14.98 -3.40 -18.95
C ILE A 321 -15.46 -2.85 -17.60
N GLY A 322 -14.78 -3.17 -16.49
CA GLY A 322 -15.25 -2.86 -15.15
C GLY A 322 -15.34 -1.36 -14.84
N GLN A 323 -14.34 -0.57 -15.22
CA GLN A 323 -14.32 0.88 -14.95
C GLN A 323 -15.38 1.65 -15.76
N PRO A 324 -15.53 1.44 -17.09
CA PRO A 324 -16.60 2.07 -17.86
C PRO A 324 -18.00 1.74 -17.33
N LEU A 325 -18.24 0.49 -16.89
CA LEU A 325 -19.53 0.10 -16.31
C LEU A 325 -19.87 0.92 -15.07
N CYS A 326 -18.90 1.13 -14.18
CA CYS A 326 -19.10 1.95 -12.98
C CYS A 326 -19.39 3.41 -13.35
N ILE A 327 -18.67 3.97 -14.32
CA ILE A 327 -18.88 5.34 -14.79
C ILE A 327 -20.27 5.51 -15.41
N LEU A 328 -20.72 4.53 -16.21
CA LEU A 328 -22.04 4.53 -16.83
C LEU A 328 -23.14 4.47 -15.78
N ALA A 329 -23.02 3.59 -14.79
CA ALA A 329 -24.01 3.45 -13.73
C ALA A 329 -24.13 4.73 -12.90
N CYS A 330 -22.99 5.36 -12.57
CA CYS A 330 -22.99 6.70 -11.98
C CYS A 330 -23.70 7.71 -12.89
N TYR A 331 -23.33 7.80 -14.17
CA TYR A 331 -23.88 8.78 -15.10
C TYR A 331 -25.39 8.60 -15.33
N HIS A 332 -25.86 7.36 -15.44
CA HIS A 332 -27.28 7.02 -15.52
C HIS A 332 -28.04 7.58 -14.30
N ASP A 333 -27.56 7.32 -13.09
CA ASP A 333 -28.21 7.80 -11.87
C ASP A 333 -28.19 9.33 -11.76
N TYR A 334 -27.10 9.99 -12.16
CA TYR A 334 -27.07 11.45 -12.26
C TYR A 334 -28.18 11.98 -13.17
N TYR A 335 -28.32 11.39 -14.36
CA TYR A 335 -29.30 11.81 -15.35
C TYR A 335 -30.74 11.57 -14.86
N VAL A 336 -31.03 10.38 -14.30
CA VAL A 336 -32.36 10.05 -13.75
C VAL A 336 -32.76 11.03 -12.65
N ILE A 337 -31.83 11.35 -11.73
CA ILE A 337 -32.10 12.25 -10.59
C ILE A 337 -32.35 13.69 -11.05
N HIS A 338 -31.61 14.18 -12.05
CA HIS A 338 -31.68 15.59 -12.46
C HIS A 338 -32.65 15.89 -13.61
N HIS A 339 -33.08 14.87 -14.37
CA HIS A 339 -33.90 15.08 -15.59
C HIS A 339 -35.20 14.26 -15.66
N ILE A 340 -35.44 13.28 -14.78
CA ILE A 340 -36.68 12.47 -14.80
C ILE A 340 -37.61 12.78 -13.61
N ILE A 341 -37.07 13.30 -12.50
CA ILE A 341 -37.85 13.57 -11.27
C ILE A 341 -38.43 15.00 -11.21
N TYR A 342 -38.32 15.80 -12.29
CA TYR A 342 -38.99 17.10 -12.41
C TYR A 342 -39.81 17.22 -13.68
#